data_AF-A0A963YV70-F1
#
_entry.id   AF-A0A963YV70-F1
#
_cell.length_a   1.000
_cell.length_b   1.000
_cell.length_c   1.000
_cell.angle_alpha   90.00
_cell.angle_beta   90.00
_cell.angle_gamma   90.00
#
_symmetry.space_group_name_H-M   'P 1'
#
loop_
_entity.id
_entity.type
_entity.pdbx_description
1 polymer ?
#
loop_
_entity_poly.entity_id
_entity_poly.type
_entity_poly.pdbx_seq_one_letter_code
_entity_poly.pdbx_strand_id
1 'polypeptide(L)'
;MTDPDHPPRVDGQPAQPAMPPPPVHIRRRHFSFVWIIPILAAVIAIYLGYRTIIEQGPLVTITFNTAQGLAAGQTQIKYKAVALGTVESIDLSPDNEHVVVRVRMNNLGTRFLTSHARFWVVRPRFSVTNLSGLDTLVSGAFIGIDPGAKGGHYETHYKGLEEPPGVRSDVPGSTYVLRADSIGSISSGSPVFYRDVVVGEVLGYDLGDGIGPVTINIFIRAPYNKLVKPQSHFWNSSGLSLGFQNGGFHVEVQSLEALLAGGVTYDLPPNAINDNPSPGNATFRLFASKEDADSAGYSHKVPAVAYFQASVAGVGRGTPLTIFGMQVGEVTGVKLLIDPNTGKARVRVALELQPERVFTDSDFPKNLDPLVVLQHMVDAGLRISIASSNFITGQKELALTIEPNSPHVQLTREGDAILLPNSDGSGDPLTALSTITAKLSAIPFSEIGQNLNNLLKTANGTLGSQDVKKAIASLSTTLQSVQTLVDNTNKGLQPTLKQLPVMTQNLNATLRNANQTVAQLSRSYGGNSDFSRNLGQVMAQANDALRSVKELADYLDRHPEALLLGRTGHATGGQ
;
A
#
# COMPACT_ATOMS: atom_id res chain seq x y z
N MET A 1 19.99 142.67 -53.46
CA MET A 1 20.17 142.44 -54.90
C MET A 1 21.61 141.95 -55.05
N THR A 2 21.78 140.74 -55.60
CA THR A 2 23.01 140.13 -56.17
C THR A 2 24.42 140.42 -55.59
N ASP A 3 25.14 139.33 -55.32
CA ASP A 3 26.55 138.98 -55.65
C ASP A 3 27.29 139.93 -56.63
N PRO A 4 28.65 140.08 -56.58
CA PRO A 4 29.55 138.98 -56.96
C PRO A 4 30.96 138.87 -56.31
N ASP A 5 31.54 137.68 -56.53
CA ASP A 5 32.91 137.39 -57.02
C ASP A 5 34.10 136.98 -56.11
N HIS A 6 34.92 136.09 -56.69
CA HIS A 6 36.07 135.36 -56.11
C HIS A 6 37.42 135.86 -56.66
N PRO A 7 38.55 135.54 -55.97
CA PRO A 7 39.73 135.01 -56.70
C PRO A 7 40.30 133.67 -56.13
N PRO A 8 41.30 133.03 -56.78
CA PRO A 8 41.52 131.58 -56.69
C PRO A 8 42.71 131.09 -55.81
N ARG A 9 43.18 129.86 -56.11
CA ARG A 9 43.63 128.77 -55.21
C ARG A 9 45.09 128.34 -55.46
N VAL A 10 45.54 127.35 -54.66
CA VAL A 10 46.55 126.29 -54.91
C VAL A 10 47.79 126.38 -54.01
N ASP A 11 48.23 125.34 -53.27
CA ASP A 11 47.57 124.23 -52.53
C ASP A 11 48.68 123.54 -51.68
N GLY A 12 48.34 122.70 -50.67
CA GLY A 12 49.34 121.86 -49.96
C GLY A 12 48.87 121.26 -48.64
N GLN A 13 48.67 119.94 -48.59
CA GLN A 13 48.27 119.20 -47.36
C GLN A 13 48.80 117.75 -47.38
N PRO A 14 49.11 117.16 -46.20
CA PRO A 14 48.63 115.81 -45.95
C PRO A 14 48.18 115.50 -44.49
N ALA A 15 47.08 114.74 -44.41
CA ALA A 15 46.67 113.70 -43.43
C ALA A 15 46.88 113.84 -41.88
N GLN A 16 45.85 113.38 -41.14
CA GLN A 16 45.79 113.25 -39.66
C GLN A 16 46.11 111.82 -39.17
N PRO A 17 46.52 111.66 -37.89
CA PRO A 17 46.22 110.48 -37.07
C PRO A 17 45.31 110.81 -35.87
N ALA A 18 44.38 109.91 -35.53
CA ALA A 18 43.48 110.05 -34.38
C ALA A 18 44.14 109.65 -33.04
N MET A 19 43.66 110.21 -31.92
CA MET A 19 44.11 109.90 -30.56
C MET A 19 42.99 109.26 -29.70
N PRO A 20 43.33 108.46 -28.66
CA PRO A 20 42.46 107.39 -28.16
C PRO A 20 41.45 107.80 -27.06
N PRO A 21 40.41 106.98 -26.79
CA PRO A 21 39.46 107.19 -25.70
C PRO A 21 40.10 107.01 -24.29
N PRO A 22 39.53 107.61 -23.24
CA PRO A 22 40.08 107.58 -21.88
C PRO A 22 40.02 106.19 -21.22
N PRO A 23 40.95 105.88 -20.29
CA PRO A 23 41.06 104.55 -19.69
C PRO A 23 39.91 104.22 -18.74
N VAL A 24 39.26 103.08 -18.99
CA VAL A 24 38.25 102.51 -18.08
C VAL A 24 38.94 101.80 -16.91
N HIS A 25 38.81 102.36 -15.71
CA HIS A 25 39.28 101.69 -14.48
C HIS A 25 38.41 100.47 -14.15
N ILE A 26 38.86 99.28 -14.56
CA ILE A 26 38.24 98.01 -14.16
C ILE A 26 38.48 97.78 -12.66
N ARG A 27 37.48 98.16 -11.85
CA ARG A 27 37.46 97.93 -10.40
C ARG A 27 37.50 96.41 -10.13
N ARG A 28 38.66 95.89 -9.73
CA ARG A 28 38.82 94.48 -9.36
C ARG A 28 37.77 94.12 -8.30
N ARG A 29 36.85 93.22 -8.63
CA ARG A 29 35.85 92.71 -7.68
C ARG A 29 36.58 91.90 -6.61
N HIS A 30 36.76 92.49 -5.43
CA HIS A 30 37.16 91.75 -4.24
C HIS A 30 36.05 90.73 -3.94
N PHE A 31 36.34 89.44 -4.08
CA PHE A 31 35.38 88.38 -3.77
C PHE A 31 35.16 88.40 -2.25
N SER A 32 33.98 88.81 -1.80
CA SER A 32 33.73 89.01 -0.37
C SER A 32 33.78 87.68 0.37
N PHE A 33 34.58 87.59 1.43
CA PHE A 33 34.81 86.37 2.22
C PHE A 33 33.51 85.78 2.79
N VAL A 34 32.47 86.60 2.91
CA VAL A 34 31.09 86.22 3.27
C VAL A 34 30.52 85.10 2.37
N TRP A 35 30.92 85.01 1.10
CA TRP A 35 30.44 83.99 0.16
C TRP A 35 31.00 82.57 0.40
N ILE A 36 31.98 82.40 1.29
CA ILE A 36 32.56 81.08 1.61
C ILE A 36 31.54 80.20 2.33
N ILE A 37 30.71 80.77 3.21
CA ILE A 37 29.70 80.02 3.98
C ILE A 37 28.64 79.39 3.06
N PRO A 38 27.96 80.12 2.14
CA PRO A 38 27.00 79.51 1.23
C PRO A 38 27.63 78.53 0.23
N ILE A 39 28.87 78.75 -0.23
CA ILE A 39 29.59 77.76 -1.08
C ILE A 39 29.86 76.49 -0.28
N LEU A 40 30.36 76.59 0.95
CA LEU A 40 30.65 75.44 1.80
C LEU A 40 29.37 74.66 2.13
N ALA A 41 28.26 75.35 2.42
CA ALA A 41 26.95 74.74 2.61
C ALA A 41 26.45 74.03 1.34
N ALA A 42 26.63 74.63 0.16
CA ALA A 42 26.29 74.00 -1.12
C ALA A 42 27.14 72.75 -1.41
N VAL A 43 28.45 72.79 -1.13
CA VAL A 43 29.35 71.62 -1.28
C VAL A 43 28.95 70.52 -0.30
N ILE A 44 28.61 70.83 0.95
CA ILE A 44 28.12 69.86 1.93
C ILE A 44 26.77 69.27 1.50
N ALA A 45 25.85 70.08 0.96
CA ALA A 45 24.57 69.61 0.44
C ALA A 45 24.72 68.70 -0.79
N ILE A 46 25.61 69.05 -1.72
CA ILE A 46 25.98 68.22 -2.88
C ILE A 46 26.63 66.91 -2.41
N TYR A 47 27.54 66.96 -1.44
CA TYR A 47 28.19 65.77 -0.88
C TYR A 47 27.19 64.86 -0.16
N LEU A 48 26.29 65.42 0.66
CA LEU A 48 25.21 64.67 1.32
C LEU A 48 24.26 64.05 0.29
N GLY A 49 23.86 64.79 -0.75
CA GLY A 49 23.03 64.28 -1.83
C GLY A 49 23.71 63.14 -2.60
N TYR A 50 24.96 63.34 -3.02
CA TYR A 50 25.78 62.34 -3.72
C TYR A 50 25.97 61.07 -2.87
N ARG A 51 26.30 61.23 -1.59
CA ARG A 51 26.42 60.14 -0.62
C ARG A 51 25.09 59.40 -0.44
N THR A 52 23.99 60.12 -0.29
CA THR A 52 22.65 59.53 -0.13
C THR A 52 22.23 58.72 -1.37
N ILE A 53 22.56 59.19 -2.56
CA ILE A 53 22.27 58.48 -3.82
C ILE A 53 23.14 57.23 -4.00
N ILE A 54 24.39 57.23 -3.53
CA ILE A 54 25.33 56.09 -3.67
C ILE A 54 25.17 55.05 -2.55
N GLU A 55 24.74 55.46 -1.35
CA GLU A 55 24.45 54.54 -0.24
C GLU A 55 23.07 53.87 -0.38
N GLN A 56 22.18 54.42 -1.21
CA GLN A 56 20.93 53.77 -1.62
C GLN A 56 21.18 52.73 -2.72
N GLY A 57 20.95 51.45 -2.41
CA GLY A 57 21.02 50.39 -3.40
C GLY A 57 19.87 50.44 -4.43
N PRO A 58 19.85 49.50 -5.40
CA PRO A 58 18.92 49.54 -6.51
C PRO A 58 17.47 49.34 -6.05
N LEU A 59 16.55 50.00 -6.76
CA LEU A 59 15.12 49.74 -6.65
C LEU A 59 14.76 48.53 -7.51
N VAL A 60 13.99 47.61 -6.94
CA VAL A 60 13.53 46.36 -7.55
C VAL A 60 12.02 46.31 -7.51
N THR A 61 11.40 45.88 -8.60
CA THR A 61 9.96 45.71 -8.74
C THR A 61 9.62 44.23 -8.70
N ILE A 62 8.72 43.84 -7.79
CA ILE A 62 8.27 42.46 -7.63
C ILE A 62 6.75 42.43 -7.74
N THR A 63 6.21 41.62 -8.64
CA THR A 63 4.75 41.45 -8.81
C THR A 63 4.25 40.24 -8.01
N PHE A 64 3.18 40.43 -7.23
CA PHE A 64 2.49 39.38 -6.47
C PHE A 64 1.00 39.38 -6.82
N ASN A 65 0.27 38.31 -6.50
CA ASN A 65 -1.19 38.30 -6.67
C ASN A 65 -1.89 39.07 -5.54
N THR A 66 -1.26 39.16 -4.36
CA THR A 66 -1.84 39.85 -3.20
C THR A 66 -0.79 40.56 -2.33
N ALA A 67 -1.19 41.70 -1.76
CA ALA A 67 -0.40 42.45 -0.78
C ALA A 67 -0.47 41.85 0.65
N GLN A 68 -1.22 40.76 0.86
CA GLN A 68 -1.57 40.28 2.20
C GLN A 68 -0.35 39.99 3.08
N GLY A 69 -0.24 40.77 4.17
CA GLY A 69 0.84 40.72 5.16
C GLY A 69 2.04 41.64 4.87
N LEU A 70 2.09 42.26 3.69
CA LEU A 70 3.15 43.19 3.30
C LEU A 70 2.78 44.63 3.73
N ALA A 71 3.77 45.38 4.22
CA ALA A 71 3.63 46.78 4.63
C ALA A 71 4.82 47.62 4.14
N ALA A 72 4.51 48.73 3.47
CA ALA A 72 5.52 49.68 3.00
C ALA A 72 6.31 50.29 4.18
N GLY A 73 7.63 50.43 4.01
CA GLY A 73 8.56 50.89 5.03
C GLY A 73 8.90 49.87 6.14
N GLN A 74 8.14 48.77 6.26
CA GLN A 74 8.29 47.80 7.35
C GLN A 74 8.73 46.41 6.88
N THR A 75 8.11 45.86 5.83
CA THR A 75 8.45 44.53 5.31
C THR A 75 9.85 44.55 4.71
N GLN A 76 10.69 43.60 5.15
CA GLN A 76 12.06 43.42 4.66
C GLN A 76 12.15 42.28 3.65
N ILE A 77 13.10 42.38 2.71
CA ILE A 77 13.62 41.21 2.00
C ILE A 77 14.70 40.57 2.86
N LYS A 78 14.59 39.27 3.14
CA LYS A 78 15.56 38.52 3.95
C LYS A 78 16.10 37.29 3.22
N TYR A 79 17.41 37.06 3.31
CA TYR A 79 18.07 35.80 2.95
C TYR A 79 18.76 35.24 4.19
N LYS A 80 18.46 33.99 4.57
CA LYS A 80 19.00 33.35 5.79
C LYS A 80 18.89 34.25 7.03
N ALA A 81 17.71 34.85 7.23
CA ALA A 81 17.40 35.85 8.26
C ALA A 81 18.16 37.19 8.19
N VAL A 82 19.09 37.39 7.24
CA VAL A 82 19.78 38.67 7.01
C VAL A 82 18.96 39.57 6.11
N ALA A 83 18.74 40.83 6.52
CA ALA A 83 18.02 41.83 5.71
C ALA A 83 18.85 42.32 4.52
N LEU A 84 18.29 42.21 3.32
CA LEU A 84 18.90 42.60 2.04
C LEU A 84 18.19 43.79 1.36
N GLY A 85 17.03 44.19 1.86
CA GLY A 85 16.25 45.33 1.36
C GLY A 85 14.98 45.56 2.17
N THR A 86 14.27 46.64 1.88
CA THR A 86 13.00 47.03 2.52
C THR A 86 11.99 47.45 1.46
N VAL A 87 10.72 47.06 1.62
CA VAL A 87 9.62 47.50 0.76
C VAL A 87 9.46 49.01 0.87
N GLU A 88 9.49 49.72 -0.26
CA GLU A 88 9.38 51.17 -0.36
C GLU A 88 7.94 51.60 -0.70
N SER A 89 7.29 50.92 -1.66
CA SER A 89 5.87 51.11 -1.97
C SER A 89 5.17 49.80 -2.32
N ILE A 90 3.84 49.80 -2.16
CA ILE A 90 2.94 48.72 -2.58
C ILE A 90 1.83 49.39 -3.36
N ASP A 91 1.76 49.13 -4.66
CA ASP A 91 0.81 49.72 -5.59
C ASP A 91 0.00 48.62 -6.27
N LEU A 92 -1.21 48.93 -6.73
CA LEU A 92 -2.00 48.01 -7.55
C LEU A 92 -1.59 48.17 -9.03
N SER A 93 -1.60 47.08 -9.81
CA SER A 93 -1.34 47.15 -11.26
C SER A 93 -2.42 47.96 -12.00
N PRO A 94 -2.12 48.55 -13.18
CA PRO A 94 -3.10 49.35 -13.92
C PRO A 94 -4.36 48.59 -14.37
N ASP A 95 -4.28 47.27 -14.48
CA ASP A 95 -5.38 46.34 -14.79
C ASP A 95 -6.14 45.85 -13.54
N ASN A 96 -5.64 46.16 -12.33
CA ASN A 96 -6.11 45.70 -11.03
C ASN A 96 -5.99 44.18 -10.76
N GLU A 97 -5.29 43.41 -11.59
CA GLU A 97 -5.16 41.95 -11.42
C GLU A 97 -4.05 41.54 -10.45
N HIS A 98 -3.04 42.40 -10.24
CA HIS A 98 -1.82 42.09 -9.51
C HIS A 98 -1.35 43.27 -8.62
N VAL A 99 -0.47 42.97 -7.67
CA VAL A 99 0.16 43.96 -6.78
C VAL A 99 1.61 44.17 -7.19
N VAL A 100 2.00 45.42 -7.39
CA VAL A 100 3.34 45.87 -7.74
C VAL A 100 4.05 46.36 -6.47
N VAL A 101 4.98 45.55 -5.95
CA VAL A 101 5.77 45.88 -4.76
C VAL A 101 7.12 46.45 -5.20
N ARG A 102 7.41 47.70 -4.86
CA ARG A 102 8.74 48.30 -5.07
C ARG A 102 9.58 48.15 -3.81
N VAL A 103 10.80 47.66 -3.96
CA VAL A 103 11.70 47.36 -2.85
C VAL A 103 13.05 48.03 -3.07
N ARG A 104 13.54 48.73 -2.05
CA ARG A 104 14.89 49.25 -2.01
C ARG A 104 15.85 48.19 -1.49
N MET A 105 16.76 47.72 -2.33
CA MET A 105 17.82 46.80 -1.90
C MET A 105 18.98 47.55 -1.26
N ASN A 106 19.77 46.86 -0.44
CA ASN A 106 21.07 47.34 0.03
C ASN A 106 22.23 46.77 -0.81
N ASN A 107 23.45 47.26 -0.59
CA ASN A 107 24.65 46.85 -1.35
C ASN A 107 25.02 45.36 -1.22
N LEU A 108 24.53 44.65 -0.19
CA LEU A 108 24.66 43.20 -0.09
C LEU A 108 23.63 42.50 -0.99
N GLY A 109 22.39 43.00 -0.97
CA GLY A 109 21.27 42.52 -1.78
C GLY A 109 21.48 42.60 -3.29
N THR A 110 22.22 43.60 -3.78
CA THR A 110 22.57 43.75 -5.21
C THR A 110 23.17 42.49 -5.83
N ARG A 111 23.92 41.70 -5.05
CA ARG A 111 24.59 40.47 -5.52
C ARG A 111 23.63 39.29 -5.77
N PHE A 112 22.39 39.42 -5.33
CA PHE A 112 21.34 38.41 -5.45
C PHE A 112 20.36 38.73 -6.60
N LEU A 113 20.50 39.89 -7.25
CA LEU A 113 19.65 40.34 -8.34
C LEU A 113 20.12 39.75 -9.68
N THR A 114 19.68 38.53 -9.97
CA THR A 114 19.95 37.84 -11.23
C THR A 114 18.65 37.33 -11.84
N SER A 115 18.64 37.06 -13.15
CA SER A 115 17.50 36.44 -13.85
C SER A 115 17.10 35.03 -13.36
N HIS A 116 17.81 34.44 -12.39
CA HIS A 116 17.42 33.21 -11.71
C HIS A 116 16.87 33.45 -10.30
N ALA A 117 16.84 34.70 -9.83
CA ALA A 117 16.42 35.04 -8.49
C ALA A 117 14.91 34.88 -8.31
N ARG A 118 14.51 34.18 -7.25
CA ARG A 118 13.12 33.90 -6.92
C ARG A 118 12.78 34.60 -5.61
N PHE A 119 11.64 35.29 -5.60
CA PHE A 119 11.13 36.01 -4.45
C PHE A 119 9.81 35.41 -4.01
N TRP A 120 9.52 35.35 -2.71
CA TRP A 120 8.24 34.86 -2.20
C TRP A 120 7.83 35.51 -0.89
N VAL A 121 6.54 35.54 -0.58
CA VAL A 121 6.05 36.04 0.72
C VAL A 121 6.13 34.94 1.77
N VAL A 122 6.92 35.14 2.83
CA VAL A 122 6.91 34.30 4.03
C VAL A 122 5.88 34.85 5.01
N ARG A 123 4.77 34.14 5.12
CA ARG A 123 3.66 34.42 6.05
C ARG A 123 3.77 33.49 7.27
N PRO A 124 3.42 33.94 8.49
CA PRO A 124 3.31 33.03 9.65
C PRO A 124 2.28 31.94 9.34
N ARG A 125 2.69 30.67 9.37
CA ARG A 125 1.82 29.50 9.27
C ARG A 125 1.64 28.88 10.65
N PHE A 126 0.41 28.70 11.10
CA PHE A 126 0.13 27.90 12.29
C PHE A 126 0.08 26.42 11.89
N SER A 127 1.10 25.65 12.24
CA SER A 127 1.08 24.19 12.17
C SER A 127 1.05 23.62 13.58
N VAL A 128 0.14 22.67 13.83
CA VAL A 128 -0.01 21.99 15.13
C VAL A 128 1.18 21.05 15.41
N THR A 129 1.87 20.58 14.37
CA THR A 129 2.97 19.61 14.48
C THR A 129 4.36 20.23 14.48
N ASN A 130 4.53 21.48 14.05
CA ASN A 130 5.86 22.08 13.91
C ASN A 130 5.83 23.58 14.27
N LEU A 131 6.47 23.95 15.39
CA LEU A 131 6.53 25.30 15.96
C LEU A 131 7.50 26.23 15.20
N SER A 132 7.49 26.16 13.87
CA SER A 132 8.31 26.98 12.98
C SER A 132 7.54 28.23 12.53
N GLY A 133 8.06 29.42 12.86
CA GLY A 133 7.46 30.70 12.45
C GLY A 133 7.08 31.68 13.58
N LEU A 134 7.42 31.37 14.84
CA LEU A 134 7.13 32.26 15.99
C LEU A 134 7.78 33.66 15.87
N ASP A 135 8.92 33.78 15.17
CA ASP A 135 9.54 35.08 14.84
C ASP A 135 8.58 35.98 14.04
N THR A 136 7.92 35.42 13.01
CA THR A 136 6.97 36.16 12.16
C THR A 136 5.64 36.53 12.85
N LEU A 137 5.33 35.96 14.02
CA LEU A 137 4.22 36.46 14.86
C LEU A 137 4.53 37.82 15.50
N VAL A 138 5.82 38.12 15.72
CA VAL A 138 6.28 39.38 16.33
C VAL A 138 6.82 40.34 15.28
N SER A 139 7.53 39.85 14.24
CA SER A 139 8.16 40.67 13.21
C SER A 139 7.29 40.92 11.96
N GLY A 140 6.11 40.29 11.86
CA GLY A 140 5.27 40.33 10.66
C GLY A 140 5.80 39.48 9.49
N ALA A 141 5.09 39.52 8.36
CA ALA A 141 5.50 38.82 7.15
C ALA A 141 6.69 39.53 6.46
N PHE A 142 7.55 38.73 5.85
CA PHE A 142 8.73 39.22 5.12
C PHE A 142 8.83 38.57 3.75
N ILE A 143 9.64 39.15 2.85
CA ILE A 143 9.88 38.58 1.52
C ILE A 143 11.15 37.73 1.57
N GLY A 144 11.04 36.45 1.27
CA GLY A 144 12.19 35.58 1.03
C GLY A 144 12.78 35.85 -0.36
N ILE A 145 14.10 35.65 -0.48
CA ILE A 145 14.82 35.64 -1.75
C ILE A 145 15.68 34.39 -1.83
N ASP A 146 15.79 33.81 -3.03
CA ASP A 146 16.76 32.77 -3.39
C ASP A 146 17.45 33.23 -4.68
N PRO A 147 18.79 33.42 -4.69
CA PRO A 147 19.49 33.92 -5.88
C PRO A 147 19.46 32.97 -7.08
N GLY A 148 19.03 31.72 -6.89
CA GLY A 148 18.94 30.72 -7.96
C GLY A 148 20.29 30.06 -8.29
N ALA A 149 20.37 29.49 -9.50
CA ALA A 149 21.60 28.90 -10.00
C ALA A 149 22.66 29.97 -10.30
N LYS A 150 23.94 29.64 -10.11
CA LYS A 150 25.06 30.55 -10.39
C LYS A 150 25.06 31.01 -11.85
N GLY A 151 25.18 32.32 -12.06
CA GLY A 151 25.04 32.96 -13.38
C GLY A 151 23.68 33.64 -13.50
N GLY A 152 23.30 34.00 -14.73
CA GLY A 152 22.16 34.89 -15.00
C GLY A 152 22.62 36.34 -15.18
N HIS A 153 21.79 37.14 -15.85
CA HIS A 153 22.04 38.57 -16.06
C HIS A 153 21.39 39.40 -14.95
N TYR A 154 21.85 40.63 -14.76
CA TYR A 154 21.28 41.52 -13.75
C TYR A 154 19.85 41.92 -14.15
N GLU A 155 18.91 41.75 -13.22
CA GLU A 155 17.48 42.02 -13.44
C GLU A 155 16.87 42.77 -12.25
N THR A 156 15.87 43.60 -12.51
CA THR A 156 15.19 44.43 -11.50
C THR A 156 13.67 44.23 -11.47
N HIS A 157 13.13 43.36 -12.31
CA HIS A 157 11.70 43.07 -12.40
C HIS A 157 11.51 41.57 -12.19
N TYR A 158 10.69 41.19 -11.21
CA TYR A 158 10.52 39.79 -10.83
C TYR A 158 9.05 39.45 -10.64
N LYS A 159 8.66 38.23 -11.03
CA LYS A 159 7.39 37.63 -10.60
C LYS A 159 7.61 36.94 -9.27
N GLY A 160 6.93 37.41 -8.23
CA GLY A 160 6.92 36.83 -6.91
C GLY A 160 6.07 35.55 -6.86
N LEU A 161 6.51 34.60 -6.04
CA LEU A 161 5.79 33.38 -5.71
C LEU A 161 4.95 33.61 -4.44
N GLU A 162 3.72 33.08 -4.42
CA GLU A 162 2.85 33.16 -3.24
C GLU A 162 3.24 32.17 -2.13
N GLU A 163 4.02 31.15 -2.49
CA GLU A 163 4.54 30.12 -1.59
C GLU A 163 6.07 30.03 -1.70
N PRO A 164 6.78 29.60 -0.63
CA PRO A 164 8.20 29.29 -0.73
C PRO A 164 8.46 28.25 -1.81
N PRO A 165 9.51 28.39 -2.65
CA PRO A 165 9.90 27.34 -3.57
C PRO A 165 10.33 26.11 -2.77
N GLY A 166 9.73 24.95 -3.07
CA GLY A 166 9.96 23.70 -2.31
C GLY A 166 11.43 23.24 -2.25
N VAL A 167 12.28 23.73 -3.15
CA VAL A 167 13.75 23.67 -3.00
C VAL A 167 14.31 25.06 -3.18
N ARG A 168 15.12 25.51 -2.22
CA ARG A 168 16.01 26.66 -2.37
C ARG A 168 17.33 26.22 -2.98
N SER A 169 17.88 27.00 -3.91
CA SER A 169 19.11 26.67 -4.65
C SER A 169 20.38 26.59 -3.78
N ASP A 170 20.29 26.96 -2.50
CA ASP A 170 21.38 26.90 -1.53
C ASP A 170 21.41 25.63 -0.67
N VAL A 171 20.44 24.71 -0.83
CA VAL A 171 20.45 23.40 -0.16
C VAL A 171 21.07 22.36 -1.09
N PRO A 172 22.22 21.75 -0.76
CA PRO A 172 22.80 20.71 -1.59
C PRO A 172 21.95 19.43 -1.53
N GLY A 173 21.72 18.81 -2.69
CA GLY A 173 20.88 17.62 -2.82
C GLY A 173 20.60 17.29 -4.28
N SER A 174 19.56 16.50 -4.52
CA SER A 174 19.09 16.20 -5.88
C SER A 174 17.57 16.05 -5.90
N THR A 175 16.97 16.54 -6.97
CA THR A 175 15.56 16.32 -7.29
C THR A 175 15.38 14.98 -7.99
N TYR A 176 14.24 14.33 -7.77
CA TYR A 176 13.84 13.09 -8.44
C TYR A 176 12.34 13.15 -8.78
N VAL A 177 11.93 12.36 -9.76
CA VAL A 177 10.57 12.32 -10.27
C VAL A 177 9.95 10.98 -9.91
N LEU A 178 8.79 10.96 -9.28
CA LEU A 178 8.06 9.73 -8.97
C LEU A 178 6.79 9.66 -9.82
N ARG A 179 6.47 8.47 -10.35
CA ARG A 179 5.22 8.20 -11.05
C ARG A 179 4.33 7.28 -10.23
N ALA A 180 3.09 7.69 -10.05
CA ALA A 180 2.09 6.98 -9.26
C ALA A 180 0.77 6.87 -10.00
N ASP A 181 0.02 5.79 -9.77
CA ASP A 181 -1.34 5.64 -10.33
C ASP A 181 -2.36 6.59 -9.63
N SER A 182 -2.02 7.09 -8.44
CA SER A 182 -2.74 8.16 -7.72
C SER A 182 -1.82 8.87 -6.72
N ILE A 183 -2.20 10.06 -6.25
CA ILE A 183 -1.40 10.83 -5.27
C ILE A 183 -1.50 10.28 -3.83
N GLY A 184 -2.61 9.62 -3.48
CA GLY A 184 -2.88 9.15 -2.12
C GLY A 184 -2.89 10.29 -1.09
N SER A 185 -2.23 10.07 0.04
CA SER A 185 -2.10 11.02 1.16
C SER A 185 -0.94 12.03 1.02
N ILE A 186 -0.28 12.10 -0.14
CA ILE A 186 0.92 12.92 -0.34
C ILE A 186 0.53 14.36 -0.72
N SER A 187 1.24 15.33 -0.13
CA SER A 187 1.04 16.76 -0.36
C SER A 187 2.38 17.48 -0.60
N SER A 188 2.34 18.74 -1.07
CA SER A 188 3.55 19.56 -1.11
C SER A 188 4.04 19.85 0.31
N GLY A 189 5.32 19.58 0.58
CA GLY A 189 5.91 19.60 1.91
C GLY A 189 5.79 18.29 2.70
N SER A 190 5.14 17.24 2.17
CA SER A 190 5.16 15.91 2.82
C SER A 190 6.62 15.39 2.91
N PRO A 191 7.03 14.81 4.04
CA PRO A 191 8.41 14.35 4.24
C PRO A 191 8.80 13.18 3.33
N VAL A 192 10.08 13.14 2.95
CA VAL A 192 10.70 11.96 2.32
C VAL A 192 11.63 11.28 3.33
N PHE A 193 11.34 10.01 3.63
CA PHE A 193 12.07 9.20 4.59
C PHE A 193 13.05 8.22 3.93
N TYR A 194 14.15 7.96 4.63
CA TYR A 194 15.03 6.82 4.40
C TYR A 194 15.37 6.20 5.76
N ARG A 195 15.00 4.94 5.99
CA ARG A 195 15.16 4.25 7.29
C ARG A 195 14.65 5.12 8.45
N ASP A 196 13.41 5.56 8.33
CA ASP A 196 12.67 6.38 9.30
C ASP A 196 13.23 7.80 9.57
N VAL A 197 14.31 8.21 8.88
CA VAL A 197 14.89 9.56 8.97
C VAL A 197 14.38 10.45 7.85
N VAL A 198 13.92 11.66 8.17
CA VAL A 198 13.51 12.68 7.18
C VAL A 198 14.72 13.21 6.41
N VAL A 199 14.94 12.70 5.20
CA VAL A 199 16.06 13.06 4.33
C VAL A 199 15.70 14.07 3.25
N GLY A 200 14.41 14.30 3.00
CA GLY A 200 13.93 15.17 1.94
C GLY A 200 12.47 15.62 2.12
N GLU A 201 11.92 16.22 1.06
CA GLU A 201 10.54 16.71 1.02
C GLU A 201 9.94 16.61 -0.40
N VAL A 202 8.62 16.49 -0.46
CA VAL A 202 7.84 16.53 -1.71
C VAL A 202 7.65 17.99 -2.13
N LEU A 203 7.95 18.30 -3.38
CA LEU A 203 7.95 19.68 -3.92
C LEU A 203 6.61 20.11 -4.50
N GLY A 204 5.78 19.12 -4.83
CA GLY A 204 4.54 19.30 -5.58
C GLY A 204 4.33 18.15 -6.57
N TYR A 205 3.21 18.21 -7.27
CA TYR A 205 2.75 17.19 -8.18
C TYR A 205 2.17 17.83 -9.44
N ASP A 206 2.20 17.09 -10.53
CA ASP A 206 1.64 17.42 -11.82
C ASP A 206 0.71 16.28 -12.27
N LEU A 207 -0.50 16.65 -12.68
CA LEU A 207 -1.52 15.75 -13.20
C LEU A 207 -1.49 15.66 -14.74
N GLY A 208 -0.68 16.49 -15.41
CA GLY A 208 -0.61 16.57 -16.86
C GLY A 208 -1.96 17.02 -17.45
N ASP A 209 -2.51 16.19 -18.33
CA ASP A 209 -3.86 16.36 -18.91
C ASP A 209 -4.99 15.78 -18.03
N GLY A 210 -4.66 15.22 -16.87
CA GLY A 210 -5.59 14.53 -15.98
C GLY A 210 -5.91 13.08 -16.37
N ILE A 211 -5.29 12.54 -17.42
CA ILE A 211 -5.54 11.18 -17.94
C ILE A 211 -4.20 10.41 -17.99
N GLY A 212 -3.64 10.10 -16.83
CA GLY A 212 -2.39 9.36 -16.75
C GLY A 212 -1.84 9.23 -15.33
N PRO A 213 -0.62 8.67 -15.18
CA PRO A 213 0.05 8.57 -13.90
C PRO A 213 0.43 9.97 -13.37
N VAL A 214 0.10 10.22 -12.10
CA VAL A 214 0.49 11.44 -11.39
C VAL A 214 2.00 11.51 -11.30
N THR A 215 2.57 12.66 -11.63
CA THR A 215 4.01 12.91 -11.55
C THR A 215 4.30 13.74 -10.30
N ILE A 216 5.02 13.17 -9.33
CA ILE A 216 5.34 13.81 -8.05
C ILE A 216 6.82 14.17 -8.04
N ASN A 217 7.14 15.44 -7.84
CA ASN A 217 8.52 15.91 -7.75
C ASN A 217 8.98 15.87 -6.30
N ILE A 218 10.12 15.25 -6.02
CA ILE A 218 10.72 15.18 -4.68
C ILE A 218 12.13 15.77 -4.68
N PHE A 219 12.60 16.19 -3.51
CA PHE A 219 13.98 16.58 -3.27
C PHE A 219 14.56 15.80 -2.11
N ILE A 220 15.76 15.25 -2.30
CA ILE A 220 16.51 14.55 -1.26
C ILE A 220 17.81 15.31 -1.01
N ARG A 221 18.06 15.65 0.26
CA ARG A 221 19.21 16.43 0.70
C ARG A 221 20.50 15.62 0.60
N ALA A 222 21.62 16.29 0.36
CA ALA A 222 22.93 15.68 0.52
C ALA A 222 23.22 15.42 2.02
N PRO A 223 23.89 14.31 2.38
CA PRO A 223 24.49 13.30 1.51
C PRO A 223 23.54 12.19 1.05
N TYR A 224 22.30 12.16 1.54
CA TYR A 224 21.34 11.07 1.31
C TYR A 224 20.95 10.89 -0.16
N ASN A 225 21.03 11.94 -0.98
CA ASN A 225 20.85 11.83 -2.43
C ASN A 225 21.78 10.79 -3.09
N LYS A 226 22.93 10.47 -2.49
CA LYS A 226 23.84 9.41 -2.97
C LYS A 226 23.33 7.98 -2.70
N LEU A 227 22.32 7.82 -1.86
CA LEU A 227 21.70 6.54 -1.51
C LEU A 227 20.55 6.18 -2.48
N VAL A 228 20.11 7.14 -3.29
CA VAL A 228 19.15 6.91 -4.38
C VAL A 228 19.90 6.34 -5.58
N LYS A 229 19.47 5.17 -6.05
CA LYS A 229 20.13 4.39 -7.09
C LYS A 229 19.12 3.83 -8.10
N PRO A 230 19.54 3.25 -9.24
CA PRO A 230 18.61 2.80 -10.28
C PRO A 230 17.59 1.75 -9.83
N GLN A 231 17.87 1.01 -8.75
CA GLN A 231 16.96 0.01 -8.16
C GLN A 231 16.34 0.48 -6.82
N SER A 232 16.43 1.77 -6.47
CA SER A 232 15.73 2.29 -5.29
C SER A 232 14.21 2.25 -5.50
N HIS A 233 13.49 1.67 -4.54
CA HIS A 233 12.03 1.62 -4.56
C HIS A 233 11.47 2.69 -3.63
N PHE A 234 10.42 3.37 -4.09
CA PHE A 234 9.71 4.42 -3.35
C PHE A 234 8.28 3.94 -3.08
N TRP A 235 7.79 4.06 -1.86
CA TRP A 235 6.40 3.77 -1.53
C TRP A 235 5.73 4.89 -0.73
N ASN A 236 4.41 4.95 -0.82
CA ASN A 236 3.61 5.86 -0.01
C ASN A 236 3.60 5.35 1.44
N SER A 237 4.22 6.11 2.34
CA SER A 237 4.13 5.87 3.79
C SER A 237 2.91 6.60 4.35
N SER A 238 1.73 6.04 4.08
CA SER A 238 0.49 6.40 4.76
C SER A 238 0.54 5.80 6.17
N GLY A 239 0.55 6.62 7.22
CA GLY A 239 1.03 6.20 8.55
C GLY A 239 0.28 5.09 9.30
N LEU A 240 -0.75 4.48 8.71
CA LEU A 240 -1.44 3.31 9.27
C LEU A 240 -1.64 2.25 8.17
N SER A 241 -0.81 1.20 8.16
CA SER A 241 -1.11 -0.01 7.41
C SER A 241 -1.80 -1.02 8.34
N LEU A 242 -3.03 -1.38 7.99
CA LEU A 242 -3.81 -2.43 8.66
C LEU A 242 -3.69 -3.71 7.85
N GLY A 243 -2.68 -4.51 8.18
CA GLY A 243 -2.47 -5.83 7.60
C GLY A 243 -3.25 -6.91 8.33
N PHE A 244 -3.53 -8.02 7.64
CA PHE A 244 -3.95 -9.26 8.29
C PHE A 244 -2.98 -10.37 7.87
N GLN A 245 -2.09 -10.77 8.77
CA GLN A 245 -0.99 -11.70 8.47
C GLN A 245 -1.05 -12.88 9.43
N ASN A 246 -0.92 -14.10 8.89
CA ASN A 246 -0.84 -15.36 9.65
C ASN A 246 -1.96 -15.55 10.69
N GLY A 247 -3.19 -15.14 10.37
CA GLY A 247 -4.35 -15.28 11.26
C GLY A 247 -4.55 -14.16 12.29
N GLY A 248 -3.67 -13.14 12.33
CA GLY A 248 -3.77 -12.00 13.24
C GLY A 248 -3.85 -10.65 12.53
N PHE A 249 -4.46 -9.67 13.19
CA PHE A 249 -4.37 -8.26 12.78
C PHE A 249 -2.98 -7.72 13.06
N HIS A 250 -2.30 -7.23 12.02
CA HIS A 250 -1.05 -6.50 12.13
C HIS A 250 -1.31 -5.01 11.91
N VAL A 251 -0.73 -4.17 12.76
CA VAL A 251 -0.84 -2.72 12.67
C VAL A 251 0.58 -2.16 12.68
N GLU A 252 1.09 -1.79 11.51
CA GLU A 252 2.37 -1.10 11.41
C GLU A 252 2.11 0.42 11.47
N VAL A 253 2.85 1.10 12.35
CA VAL A 253 2.78 2.56 12.51
C VAL A 253 4.18 3.10 12.31
N GLN A 254 4.46 3.56 11.08
CA GLN A 254 5.82 3.95 10.66
C GLN A 254 6.26 5.27 11.33
N SER A 255 5.38 6.28 11.41
CA SER A 255 5.67 7.54 12.11
C SER A 255 4.39 8.30 12.46
N LEU A 256 4.37 8.98 13.61
CA LEU A 256 3.28 9.87 14.00
C LEU A 256 3.17 11.11 13.09
N GLU A 257 4.27 11.54 12.47
CA GLU A 257 4.23 12.61 11.46
C GLU A 257 3.62 12.10 10.14
N ALA A 258 3.98 10.88 9.72
CA ALA A 258 3.42 10.23 8.53
C ALA A 258 1.93 9.85 8.69
N LEU A 259 1.47 9.61 9.93
CA LEU A 259 0.05 9.46 10.27
C LEU A 259 -0.78 10.72 9.99
N LEU A 260 -0.17 11.91 10.11
CA LEU A 260 -0.87 13.20 10.05
C LEU A 260 -0.68 13.93 8.72
N ALA A 261 0.46 13.77 8.06
CA ALA A 261 0.85 14.50 6.85
C ALA A 261 1.17 13.61 5.63
N GLY A 262 1.04 12.28 5.77
CA GLY A 262 1.54 11.32 4.80
C GLY A 262 3.06 11.39 4.63
N GLY A 263 3.58 10.68 3.65
CA GLY A 263 4.99 10.75 3.28
C GLY A 263 5.36 9.84 2.13
N VAL A 264 6.60 9.96 1.69
CA VAL A 264 7.23 9.00 0.78
C VAL A 264 8.40 8.35 1.52
N THR A 265 8.48 7.04 1.53
CA THR A 265 9.69 6.34 2.01
C THR A 265 10.39 5.70 0.82
N TYR A 266 11.71 5.61 0.87
CA TYR A 266 12.48 4.78 -0.06
C TYR A 266 13.50 3.92 0.67
N ASP A 267 13.85 2.80 0.04
CA ASP A 267 14.98 1.97 0.44
C ASP A 267 15.68 1.39 -0.79
N LEU A 268 16.77 0.66 -0.55
CA LEU A 268 17.65 0.08 -1.55
C LEU A 268 17.72 -1.44 -1.36
N PRO A 269 17.33 -2.26 -2.35
CA PRO A 269 17.42 -3.71 -2.23
C PRO A 269 18.90 -4.15 -2.08
N PRO A 270 19.19 -5.24 -1.33
CA PRO A 270 20.56 -5.57 -0.94
C PRO A 270 21.55 -5.78 -2.09
N ASN A 271 21.06 -6.23 -3.24
CA ASN A 271 21.85 -6.41 -4.47
C ASN A 271 22.35 -5.09 -5.08
N ALA A 272 21.63 -3.97 -4.88
CA ALA A 272 21.96 -2.66 -5.44
C ALA A 272 22.91 -1.81 -4.58
N ILE A 273 23.39 -2.34 -3.44
CA ILE A 273 24.30 -1.62 -2.52
C ILE A 273 25.60 -1.16 -3.20
N ASN A 274 26.01 -1.79 -4.31
CA ASN A 274 27.21 -1.42 -5.07
C ASN A 274 26.95 -0.54 -6.32
N ASP A 275 25.70 -0.27 -6.69
CA ASP A 275 25.37 0.55 -7.86
C ASP A 275 25.85 2.01 -7.70
N ASN A 276 26.07 2.69 -8.82
CA ASN A 276 26.31 4.14 -8.81
C ASN A 276 25.02 4.90 -8.40
N PRO A 277 25.13 6.07 -7.75
CA PRO A 277 23.98 6.92 -7.47
C PRO A 277 23.25 7.34 -8.75
N SER A 278 21.92 7.41 -8.69
CA SER A 278 21.10 7.88 -9.79
C SER A 278 21.32 9.37 -10.08
N PRO A 279 21.32 9.80 -11.36
CA PRO A 279 21.41 11.20 -11.72
C PRO A 279 20.20 11.99 -11.20
N GLY A 280 20.38 13.28 -10.96
CA GLY A 280 19.26 14.18 -10.65
C GLY A 280 18.22 14.17 -11.78
N ASN A 281 16.95 14.28 -11.39
CA ASN A 281 15.76 14.13 -12.23
C ASN A 281 15.55 12.72 -12.81
N ALA A 282 16.19 11.69 -12.26
CA ALA A 282 15.82 10.30 -12.55
C ALA A 282 14.36 10.02 -12.12
N THR A 283 13.68 9.19 -12.90
CA THR A 283 12.27 8.83 -12.70
C THR A 283 12.14 7.44 -12.06
N PHE A 284 11.36 7.36 -10.98
CA PHE A 284 11.05 6.12 -10.27
C PHE A 284 9.53 5.87 -10.23
N ARG A 285 9.13 4.64 -9.89
CA ARG A 285 7.73 4.34 -9.53
C ARG A 285 7.53 4.58 -8.03
N LEU A 286 6.40 5.21 -7.69
CA LEU A 286 5.87 5.22 -6.34
C LEU A 286 4.86 4.06 -6.21
N PHE A 287 5.15 3.12 -5.32
CA PHE A 287 4.27 2.02 -4.95
C PHE A 287 3.25 2.46 -3.88
N ALA A 288 2.10 1.79 -3.82
CA ALA A 288 1.04 2.14 -2.86
C ALA A 288 1.38 1.70 -1.43
N SER A 289 2.16 0.64 -1.28
CA SER A 289 2.64 0.08 -0.01
C SER A 289 4.10 -0.37 -0.10
N LYS A 290 4.69 -0.75 1.04
CA LYS A 290 6.02 -1.37 1.10
C LYS A 290 5.98 -2.78 0.50
N GLU A 291 4.90 -3.51 0.74
CA GLU A 291 4.65 -4.86 0.24
C GLU A 291 4.59 -4.88 -1.30
N ASP A 292 3.98 -3.87 -1.93
CA ASP A 292 3.99 -3.67 -3.38
C ASP A 292 5.41 -3.37 -3.91
N ALA A 293 6.18 -2.56 -3.17
CA ALA A 293 7.55 -2.21 -3.53
C ALA A 293 8.50 -3.41 -3.45
N ASP A 294 8.40 -4.22 -2.39
CA ASP A 294 9.16 -5.45 -2.22
C ASP A 294 8.76 -6.48 -3.29
N SER A 295 7.45 -6.61 -3.59
CA SER A 295 6.93 -7.53 -4.61
C SER A 295 7.31 -7.13 -6.06
N ALA A 296 7.61 -5.86 -6.29
CA ALA A 296 8.15 -5.37 -7.56
C ALA A 296 9.66 -5.63 -7.73
N GLY A 297 10.39 -5.95 -6.65
CA GLY A 297 11.82 -6.28 -6.68
C GLY A 297 12.15 -7.67 -7.22
N TYR A 298 11.16 -8.56 -7.29
CA TYR A 298 11.33 -9.89 -7.88
C TYR A 298 11.37 -9.77 -9.42
N SER A 299 12.55 -10.02 -9.97
CA SER A 299 12.86 -9.92 -11.40
C SER A 299 12.37 -11.12 -12.18
N HIS A 300 12.33 -12.30 -11.55
CA HIS A 300 11.84 -13.53 -12.16
C HIS A 300 10.37 -13.77 -11.82
N LYS A 301 9.49 -13.49 -12.79
CA LYS A 301 8.04 -13.68 -12.71
C LYS A 301 7.60 -14.78 -13.68
N VAL A 302 6.97 -15.83 -13.18
CA VAL A 302 6.46 -16.96 -13.99
C VAL A 302 4.93 -16.90 -14.01
N PRO A 303 4.30 -16.53 -15.14
CA PRO A 303 2.85 -16.54 -15.24
C PRO A 303 2.31 -17.97 -15.10
N ALA A 304 1.26 -18.12 -14.29
CA ALA A 304 0.59 -19.40 -14.09
C ALA A 304 -0.94 -19.21 -14.08
N VAL A 305 -1.67 -20.30 -14.28
CA VAL A 305 -3.13 -20.31 -14.26
C VAL A 305 -3.63 -21.60 -13.62
N ALA A 306 -4.69 -21.48 -12.84
CA ALA A 306 -5.45 -22.60 -12.31
C ALA A 306 -6.93 -22.40 -12.62
N TYR A 307 -7.65 -23.50 -12.82
CA TYR A 307 -9.11 -23.48 -12.86
C TYR A 307 -9.68 -24.15 -11.61
N PHE A 308 -10.82 -23.67 -11.13
CA PHE A 308 -11.53 -24.28 -9.99
C PHE A 308 -13.01 -24.43 -10.30
N GLN A 309 -13.58 -25.58 -9.93
CA GLN A 309 -15.03 -25.83 -9.96
C GLN A 309 -15.70 -25.49 -8.61
N ALA A 310 -14.92 -25.36 -7.55
CA ALA A 310 -15.37 -25.01 -6.20
C ALA A 310 -15.42 -23.49 -5.94
N SER A 311 -16.02 -23.10 -4.82
CA SER A 311 -16.09 -21.68 -4.40
C SER A 311 -14.72 -21.12 -4.02
N VAL A 312 -14.28 -20.14 -4.81
CA VAL A 312 -13.07 -19.31 -4.61
C VAL A 312 -13.30 -18.12 -3.67
N ALA A 313 -14.38 -18.08 -2.88
CA ALA A 313 -14.69 -16.95 -2.01
C ALA A 313 -13.50 -16.62 -1.09
N GLY A 314 -13.06 -15.35 -1.09
CA GLY A 314 -11.85 -14.89 -0.41
C GLY A 314 -10.62 -14.76 -1.31
N VAL A 315 -10.59 -15.42 -2.48
CA VAL A 315 -9.49 -15.31 -3.46
C VAL A 315 -9.76 -14.14 -4.41
N GLY A 316 -8.85 -13.16 -4.40
CA GLY A 316 -8.87 -11.96 -5.25
C GLY A 316 -7.47 -11.51 -5.65
N ARG A 317 -7.33 -10.39 -6.36
CA ARG A 317 -6.02 -9.86 -6.75
C ARG A 317 -5.17 -9.53 -5.51
N GLY A 318 -3.89 -9.92 -5.51
CA GLY A 318 -2.98 -9.80 -4.36
C GLY A 318 -3.15 -10.89 -3.29
N THR A 319 -4.05 -11.87 -3.47
CA THR A 319 -4.10 -13.03 -2.57
C THR A 319 -2.78 -13.81 -2.69
N PRO A 320 -2.09 -14.11 -1.57
CA PRO A 320 -0.83 -14.84 -1.62
C PRO A 320 -1.04 -16.27 -2.12
N LEU A 321 -0.07 -16.76 -2.88
CA LEU A 321 0.11 -18.18 -3.16
C LEU A 321 1.25 -18.69 -2.29
N THR A 322 0.99 -19.68 -1.42
CA THR A 322 2.01 -20.27 -0.54
C THR A 322 2.37 -21.70 -0.91
N ILE A 323 3.58 -22.14 -0.52
CA ILE A 323 3.98 -23.54 -0.43
C ILE A 323 4.53 -23.77 0.98
N PHE A 324 4.04 -24.78 1.69
CA PHE A 324 4.41 -25.03 3.10
C PHE A 324 4.27 -23.78 4.02
N GLY A 325 3.33 -22.88 3.73
CA GLY A 325 3.13 -21.62 4.45
C GLY A 325 4.07 -20.47 4.07
N MET A 326 5.01 -20.68 3.15
CA MET A 326 5.90 -19.64 2.60
C MET A 326 5.31 -19.09 1.30
N GLN A 327 5.17 -17.76 1.16
CA GLN A 327 4.59 -17.15 -0.03
C GLN A 327 5.58 -17.17 -1.20
N VAL A 328 5.19 -17.86 -2.28
CA VAL A 328 5.93 -18.07 -3.54
C VAL A 328 5.34 -17.32 -4.73
N GLY A 329 4.28 -16.55 -4.53
CA GLY A 329 3.63 -15.77 -5.58
C GLY A 329 2.35 -15.10 -5.12
N GLU A 330 1.56 -14.66 -6.09
CA GLU A 330 0.29 -13.98 -5.85
C GLU A 330 -0.74 -14.22 -6.97
N VAL A 331 -2.00 -13.95 -6.66
CA VAL A 331 -3.11 -13.92 -7.63
C VAL A 331 -3.12 -12.59 -8.37
N THR A 332 -2.96 -12.62 -9.70
CA THR A 332 -3.01 -11.43 -10.56
C THR A 332 -4.41 -11.12 -11.08
N GLY A 333 -5.33 -12.09 -11.06
CA GLY A 333 -6.74 -11.87 -11.41
C GLY A 333 -7.62 -13.11 -11.27
N VAL A 334 -8.93 -12.89 -11.15
CA VAL A 334 -9.94 -13.95 -11.00
C VAL A 334 -11.09 -13.67 -11.97
N LYS A 335 -11.51 -14.69 -12.74
CA LYS A 335 -12.59 -14.54 -13.73
C LYS A 335 -13.47 -15.77 -13.79
N LEU A 336 -14.78 -15.57 -13.68
CA LEU A 336 -15.76 -16.62 -13.96
C LEU A 336 -15.83 -16.89 -15.46
N LEU A 337 -15.67 -18.15 -15.87
CA LEU A 337 -15.90 -18.62 -17.22
C LEU A 337 -17.11 -19.54 -17.22
N ILE A 338 -18.09 -19.26 -18.08
CA ILE A 338 -19.25 -20.12 -18.30
C ILE A 338 -19.17 -20.58 -19.75
N ASP A 339 -19.16 -21.90 -19.97
CA ASP A 339 -19.30 -22.46 -21.32
C ASP A 339 -20.75 -22.24 -21.80
N PRO A 340 -20.99 -21.47 -22.88
CA PRO A 340 -22.34 -21.17 -23.35
C PRO A 340 -23.07 -22.39 -23.91
N ASN A 341 -22.36 -23.46 -24.28
CA ASN A 341 -22.95 -24.68 -24.87
C ASN A 341 -23.33 -25.70 -23.80
N THR A 342 -22.51 -25.85 -22.74
CA THR A 342 -22.74 -26.84 -21.69
C THR A 342 -23.29 -26.25 -20.39
N GLY A 343 -23.31 -24.93 -20.24
CA GLY A 343 -23.68 -24.22 -19.02
C GLY A 343 -22.69 -24.42 -17.86
N LYS A 344 -21.60 -25.15 -18.07
CA LYS A 344 -20.62 -25.44 -17.02
C LYS A 344 -19.83 -24.19 -16.67
N ALA A 345 -19.89 -23.81 -15.40
CA ALA A 345 -19.11 -22.73 -14.82
C ALA A 345 -17.79 -23.25 -14.24
N ARG A 346 -16.69 -22.54 -14.50
CA ARG A 346 -15.39 -22.72 -13.85
C ARG A 346 -14.74 -21.36 -13.61
N VAL A 347 -14.04 -21.20 -12.50
CA VAL A 347 -13.29 -19.96 -12.22
C VAL A 347 -11.87 -20.12 -12.73
N ARG A 348 -11.40 -19.18 -13.56
CA ARG A 348 -9.99 -19.02 -13.93
C ARG A 348 -9.31 -18.09 -12.91
N VAL A 349 -8.29 -18.60 -12.24
CA VAL A 349 -7.42 -17.82 -11.34
C VAL A 349 -6.07 -17.65 -12.05
N ALA A 350 -5.72 -16.41 -12.37
CA ALA A 350 -4.43 -16.03 -12.92
C ALA A 350 -3.45 -15.76 -11.77
N LEU A 351 -2.22 -16.22 -11.94
CA LEU A 351 -1.18 -16.28 -10.91
C LEU A 351 0.12 -15.75 -11.47
N GLU A 352 0.94 -15.20 -10.58
CA GLU A 352 2.34 -14.90 -10.85
C GLU A 352 3.19 -15.59 -9.78
N LEU A 353 3.98 -16.57 -10.19
CA LEU A 353 4.97 -17.20 -9.31
C LEU A 353 6.23 -16.32 -9.31
N GLN A 354 6.83 -16.18 -8.14
CA GLN A 354 7.99 -15.32 -7.87
C GLN A 354 9.03 -16.17 -7.13
N PRO A 355 9.80 -17.04 -7.82
CA PRO A 355 10.67 -18.04 -7.18
C PRO A 355 11.72 -17.42 -6.25
N GLU A 356 12.21 -16.22 -6.59
CA GLU A 356 13.19 -15.42 -5.84
C GLU A 356 12.74 -15.07 -4.40
N ARG A 357 11.47 -15.31 -4.03
CA ARG A 357 10.96 -15.17 -2.65
C ARG A 357 11.40 -16.28 -1.69
N VAL A 358 11.68 -17.48 -2.21
CA VAL A 358 11.94 -18.69 -1.40
C VAL A 358 13.19 -19.42 -1.85
N PHE A 359 13.55 -19.32 -3.12
CA PHE A 359 14.73 -19.97 -3.71
C PHE A 359 15.84 -18.94 -3.98
N THR A 360 17.07 -19.31 -3.67
CA THR A 360 18.25 -18.52 -4.06
C THR A 360 18.63 -18.79 -5.52
N ASP A 361 19.46 -17.92 -6.12
CA ASP A 361 20.03 -18.14 -7.45
C ASP A 361 20.83 -19.46 -7.58
N SER A 362 21.27 -20.04 -6.46
CA SER A 362 21.88 -21.38 -6.38
C SER A 362 20.87 -22.54 -6.39
N ASP A 363 19.66 -22.33 -5.85
CA ASP A 363 18.61 -23.36 -5.81
C ASP A 363 17.80 -23.38 -7.12
N PHE A 364 17.58 -22.19 -7.70
CA PHE A 364 16.96 -21.99 -9.01
C PHE A 364 17.90 -21.16 -9.92
N PRO A 365 18.82 -21.81 -10.65
CA PRO A 365 19.61 -21.13 -11.67
C PRO A 365 18.68 -20.48 -12.70
N LYS A 366 18.84 -19.18 -12.95
CA LYS A 366 17.95 -18.36 -13.82
C LYS A 366 17.80 -18.86 -15.26
N ASN A 367 18.59 -19.87 -15.64
CA ASN A 367 18.66 -20.47 -16.97
C ASN A 367 17.75 -21.72 -17.12
N LEU A 368 17.18 -22.26 -16.03
CA LEU A 368 16.24 -23.38 -16.13
C LEU A 368 14.86 -22.88 -16.61
N ASP A 369 14.21 -23.64 -17.50
CA ASP A 369 12.81 -23.41 -17.84
C ASP A 369 11.92 -23.72 -16.62
N PRO A 370 11.15 -22.75 -16.10
CA PRO A 370 10.25 -22.98 -14.97
C PRO A 370 9.25 -24.13 -15.21
N LEU A 371 8.89 -24.40 -16.47
CA LEU A 371 8.00 -25.52 -16.82
C LEU A 371 8.60 -26.88 -16.45
N VAL A 372 9.91 -27.07 -16.66
CA VAL A 372 10.60 -28.33 -16.34
C VAL A 372 10.65 -28.57 -14.83
N VAL A 373 10.94 -27.52 -14.05
CA VAL A 373 11.00 -27.65 -12.59
C VAL A 373 9.62 -27.87 -12.00
N LEU A 374 8.61 -27.13 -12.45
CA LEU A 374 7.23 -27.36 -12.04
C LEU A 374 6.72 -28.75 -12.47
N GLN A 375 7.16 -29.28 -13.61
CA GLN A 375 6.80 -30.64 -14.03
C GLN A 375 7.33 -31.67 -13.04
N HIS A 376 8.60 -31.59 -12.64
CA HIS A 376 9.15 -32.48 -11.61
C HIS A 376 8.40 -32.38 -10.28
N MET A 377 7.96 -31.17 -9.88
CA MET A 377 7.15 -31.00 -8.68
C MET A 377 5.75 -31.62 -8.84
N VAL A 378 5.10 -31.46 -10.00
CA VAL A 378 3.80 -32.06 -10.34
C VAL A 378 3.85 -33.58 -10.39
N ASP A 379 4.95 -34.15 -10.90
CA ASP A 379 5.22 -35.59 -10.88
C ASP A 379 5.50 -36.11 -9.46
N ALA A 380 6.05 -35.27 -8.57
CA ALA A 380 6.13 -35.53 -7.13
C ALA A 380 4.79 -35.31 -6.38
N GLY A 381 3.72 -34.93 -7.09
CA GLY A 381 2.37 -34.76 -6.53
C GLY A 381 1.94 -33.32 -6.25
N LEU A 382 2.65 -32.30 -6.76
CA LEU A 382 2.25 -30.90 -6.58
C LEU A 382 0.87 -30.61 -7.18
N ARG A 383 0.00 -30.03 -6.36
CA ARG A 383 -1.33 -29.53 -6.71
C ARG A 383 -1.53 -28.13 -6.18
N ILE A 384 -2.37 -27.35 -6.87
CA ILE A 384 -2.88 -26.10 -6.34
C ILE A 384 -4.28 -26.34 -5.74
N SER A 385 -4.43 -25.99 -4.46
CA SER A 385 -5.62 -26.20 -3.67
C SER A 385 -6.07 -24.90 -3.01
N ILE A 386 -7.36 -24.83 -2.66
CA ILE A 386 -7.90 -23.72 -1.87
C ILE A 386 -8.01 -24.22 -0.43
N ALA A 387 -6.96 -23.98 0.36
CA ALA A 387 -6.89 -24.36 1.76
C ALA A 387 -7.67 -23.36 2.63
N SER A 388 -8.06 -23.77 3.84
CA SER A 388 -8.45 -22.82 4.88
C SER A 388 -7.22 -22.46 5.71
N SER A 389 -6.79 -21.20 5.64
CA SER A 389 -5.64 -20.70 6.41
C SER A 389 -6.01 -20.44 7.87
N ASN A 390 -7.29 -20.19 8.15
CA ASN A 390 -7.81 -20.02 9.48
C ASN A 390 -9.24 -20.56 9.60
N PHE A 391 -9.38 -21.71 10.26
CA PHE A 391 -10.66 -22.39 10.50
C PHE A 391 -11.62 -21.61 11.43
N ILE A 392 -11.14 -20.61 12.18
CA ILE A 392 -11.96 -19.79 13.08
C ILE A 392 -12.64 -18.66 12.30
N THR A 393 -11.92 -18.03 11.37
CA THR A 393 -12.44 -16.92 10.54
C THR A 393 -13.03 -17.40 9.20
N GLY A 394 -12.80 -18.66 8.84
CA GLY A 394 -13.18 -19.22 7.53
C GLY A 394 -12.36 -18.65 6.37
N GLN A 395 -11.23 -18.01 6.64
CA GLN A 395 -10.35 -17.47 5.61
C GLN A 395 -9.80 -18.62 4.75
N LYS A 396 -9.88 -18.40 3.43
CA LYS A 396 -9.35 -19.27 2.40
C LYS A 396 -8.07 -18.68 1.84
N GLU A 397 -7.12 -19.55 1.56
CA GLU A 397 -5.82 -19.24 0.99
C GLU A 397 -5.57 -20.14 -0.21
N LEU A 398 -4.78 -19.66 -1.16
CA LEU A 398 -4.36 -20.46 -2.30
C LEU A 398 -3.01 -21.11 -1.97
N ALA A 399 -2.98 -22.44 -1.94
CA ALA A 399 -1.82 -23.19 -1.50
C ALA A 399 -1.35 -24.16 -2.59
N LEU A 400 -0.04 -24.28 -2.70
CA LEU A 400 0.67 -25.34 -3.39
C LEU A 400 0.90 -26.48 -2.38
N THR A 401 0.25 -27.61 -2.61
CA THR A 401 0.26 -28.79 -1.73
C THR A 401 0.84 -29.99 -2.45
N ILE A 402 1.63 -30.81 -1.75
CA ILE A 402 2.09 -32.10 -2.28
C ILE A 402 1.08 -33.17 -1.87
N GLU A 403 0.38 -33.74 -2.84
CA GLU A 403 -0.65 -34.77 -2.65
C GLU A 403 -0.12 -36.14 -3.12
N PRO A 404 0.22 -37.06 -2.19
CA PRO A 404 0.74 -38.38 -2.53
C PRO A 404 -0.25 -39.19 -3.40
N ASN A 405 0.28 -39.92 -4.37
CA ASN A 405 -0.48 -40.74 -5.33
C ASN A 405 -1.43 -39.95 -6.25
N SER A 406 -1.18 -38.65 -6.43
CA SER A 406 -1.83 -37.86 -7.47
C SER A 406 -1.60 -38.44 -8.89
N PRO A 407 -2.58 -38.38 -9.80
CA PRO A 407 -2.37 -38.79 -11.19
C PRO A 407 -1.25 -38.01 -11.87
N HIS A 408 -0.45 -38.63 -12.74
CA HIS A 408 0.51 -37.88 -13.55
C HIS A 408 -0.23 -36.94 -14.51
N VAL A 409 0.15 -35.66 -14.50
CA VAL A 409 -0.37 -34.62 -15.40
C VAL A 409 0.81 -33.95 -16.07
N GLN A 410 0.81 -33.94 -17.41
CA GLN A 410 1.77 -33.15 -18.17
C GLN A 410 1.34 -31.69 -18.16
N LEU A 411 2.22 -30.81 -17.69
CA LEU A 411 2.00 -29.38 -17.69
C LEU A 411 1.94 -28.84 -19.11
N THR A 412 0.97 -27.97 -19.36
CA THR A 412 0.79 -27.27 -20.64
C THR A 412 0.80 -25.77 -20.39
N ARG A 413 1.04 -24.97 -21.45
CA ARG A 413 0.94 -23.51 -21.37
C ARG A 413 -0.35 -23.03 -22.03
N GLU A 414 -1.10 -22.15 -21.36
CA GLU A 414 -2.18 -21.34 -21.94
C GLU A 414 -1.58 -19.96 -22.31
N GLY A 415 -1.05 -19.86 -23.53
CA GLY A 415 -0.27 -18.68 -23.95
C GLY A 415 1.11 -18.69 -23.30
N ASP A 416 1.41 -17.67 -22.51
CA ASP A 416 2.63 -17.57 -21.69
C ASP A 416 2.52 -18.31 -20.34
N ALA A 417 1.30 -18.47 -19.82
CA ALA A 417 1.03 -18.99 -18.48
C ALA A 417 1.03 -20.51 -18.38
N ILE A 418 1.65 -21.05 -17.33
CA ILE A 418 1.70 -22.50 -17.04
C ILE A 418 0.38 -22.93 -16.36
N LEU A 419 -0.29 -23.94 -16.91
CA LEU A 419 -1.53 -24.49 -16.36
C LEU A 419 -1.22 -25.44 -15.20
N LEU A 420 -1.41 -24.97 -13.96
CA LEU A 420 -1.20 -25.76 -12.75
C LEU A 420 -2.37 -26.74 -12.53
N PRO A 421 -2.10 -28.03 -12.24
CA PRO A 421 -3.13 -29.00 -11.90
C PRO A 421 -3.72 -28.68 -10.53
N ASN A 422 -5.04 -28.51 -10.47
CA ASN A 422 -5.72 -28.33 -9.20
C ASN A 422 -5.97 -29.68 -8.51
N SER A 423 -6.24 -29.63 -7.21
CA SER A 423 -7.13 -30.60 -6.58
C SER A 423 -8.51 -29.94 -6.43
N ASP A 424 -9.48 -30.41 -7.22
CA ASP A 424 -10.89 -30.08 -6.97
C ASP A 424 -11.21 -30.53 -5.54
N GLY A 425 -11.67 -29.58 -4.71
CA GLY A 425 -11.64 -29.60 -3.23
C GLY A 425 -12.48 -30.68 -2.52
N SER A 426 -12.26 -31.93 -2.87
CA SER A 426 -12.79 -33.16 -2.28
C SER A 426 -12.32 -33.39 -0.83
N GLY A 427 -11.41 -32.55 -0.34
CA GLY A 427 -11.03 -32.44 1.06
C GLY A 427 -12.00 -31.63 1.94
N ASP A 428 -13.14 -31.14 1.44
CA ASP A 428 -14.16 -30.49 2.28
C ASP A 428 -14.73 -31.50 3.31
N PRO A 429 -14.46 -31.31 4.62
CA PRO A 429 -14.91 -32.21 5.69
C PRO A 429 -16.40 -32.57 5.68
N LEU A 430 -17.23 -31.62 5.23
CA LEU A 430 -18.68 -31.74 5.23
C LEU A 430 -19.16 -32.81 4.23
N THR A 431 -18.39 -33.05 3.16
CA THR A 431 -18.72 -34.09 2.16
C THR A 431 -18.44 -35.51 2.65
N ALA A 432 -17.45 -35.70 3.54
CA ALA A 432 -17.20 -36.98 4.21
C ALA A 432 -18.31 -37.30 5.23
N LEU A 433 -18.87 -36.29 5.89
CA LEU A 433 -19.95 -36.46 6.86
C LEU A 433 -21.24 -36.96 6.18
N SER A 434 -21.57 -36.45 4.99
CA SER A 434 -22.74 -36.90 4.23
C SER A 434 -22.63 -38.37 3.78
N THR A 435 -21.43 -38.86 3.51
CA THR A 435 -21.21 -40.28 3.14
C THR A 435 -21.41 -41.23 4.33
N ILE A 436 -21.04 -40.80 5.54
CA ILE A 436 -21.27 -41.57 6.77
C ILE A 436 -22.77 -41.60 7.09
N THR A 437 -23.47 -40.46 7.01
CA THR A 437 -24.93 -40.38 7.16
C THR A 437 -25.64 -41.28 6.14
N ALA A 438 -25.26 -41.24 4.86
CA ALA A 438 -25.86 -42.09 3.83
C ALA A 438 -25.68 -43.59 4.11
N LYS A 439 -24.51 -44.02 4.62
CA LYS A 439 -24.27 -45.41 5.03
C LYS A 439 -25.05 -45.81 6.28
N LEU A 440 -25.19 -44.91 7.25
CA LEU A 440 -25.94 -45.17 8.48
C LEU A 440 -27.46 -45.28 8.21
N SER A 441 -27.99 -44.43 7.33
CA SER A 441 -29.38 -44.48 6.86
C SER A 441 -29.69 -45.71 5.98
N ALA A 442 -28.67 -46.42 5.48
CA ALA A 442 -28.85 -47.66 4.71
C ALA A 442 -29.06 -48.91 5.57
N ILE A 443 -28.94 -48.81 6.90
CA ILE A 443 -29.18 -49.93 7.83
C ILE A 443 -30.71 -50.08 8.06
N PRO A 444 -31.33 -51.23 7.78
CA PRO A 444 -32.78 -51.40 7.84
C PRO A 444 -33.30 -51.63 9.28
N PHE A 445 -33.07 -50.67 10.18
CA PHE A 445 -33.47 -50.75 11.60
C PHE A 445 -34.97 -51.06 11.80
N SER A 446 -35.84 -50.57 10.92
CA SER A 446 -37.28 -50.87 10.93
C SER A 446 -37.57 -52.36 10.73
N GLU A 447 -36.87 -53.02 9.80
CA GLU A 447 -37.03 -54.46 9.53
C GLU A 447 -36.55 -55.30 10.71
N ILE A 448 -35.41 -54.93 11.31
CA ILE A 448 -34.89 -55.59 12.52
C ILE A 448 -35.90 -55.49 13.66
N GLY A 449 -36.51 -54.31 13.87
CA GLY A 449 -37.56 -54.10 14.87
C GLY A 449 -38.85 -54.89 14.60
N GLN A 450 -39.27 -55.00 13.33
CA GLN A 450 -40.43 -55.81 12.94
C GLN A 450 -40.18 -57.31 13.16
N ASN A 451 -39.00 -57.80 12.78
CA ASN A 451 -38.60 -59.20 12.99
C ASN A 451 -38.55 -59.56 14.49
N LEU A 452 -38.07 -58.65 15.34
CA LEU A 452 -38.09 -58.80 16.80
C LEU A 452 -39.52 -58.81 17.38
N ASN A 453 -40.40 -57.93 16.90
CA ASN A 453 -41.81 -57.94 17.31
C ASN A 453 -42.52 -59.24 16.90
N ASN A 454 -42.18 -59.81 15.75
CA ASN A 454 -42.71 -61.10 15.31
C ASN A 454 -42.17 -62.24 16.18
N LEU A 455 -40.86 -62.26 16.49
CA LEU A 455 -40.27 -63.20 17.46
C LEU A 455 -40.93 -63.11 18.84
N LEU A 456 -41.24 -61.90 19.33
CA LEU A 456 -41.91 -61.70 20.60
C LEU A 456 -43.35 -62.23 20.60
N LYS A 457 -44.10 -62.05 19.50
CA LYS A 457 -45.43 -62.66 19.32
C LYS A 457 -45.36 -64.18 19.34
N THR A 458 -44.42 -64.79 18.61
CA THR A 458 -44.22 -66.24 18.61
C THR A 458 -43.82 -66.76 20.00
N ALA A 459 -42.91 -66.07 20.71
CA ALA A 459 -42.50 -66.42 22.07
C ALA A 459 -43.63 -66.27 23.11
N ASN A 460 -44.66 -65.48 22.83
CA ASN A 460 -45.86 -65.41 23.66
C ASN A 460 -46.82 -66.58 23.46
N GLY A 461 -46.84 -67.19 22.27
CA GLY A 461 -47.72 -68.31 21.94
C GLY A 461 -47.20 -69.71 22.32
N THR A 462 -45.89 -69.88 22.54
CA THR A 462 -45.31 -71.21 22.78
C THR A 462 -44.10 -71.15 23.72
N LEU A 463 -44.29 -71.59 24.98
CA LEU A 463 -43.28 -72.08 25.95
C LEU A 463 -41.93 -71.31 26.08
N GLY A 464 -41.88 -70.03 25.71
CA GLY A 464 -40.70 -69.18 25.96
C GLY A 464 -40.57 -68.85 27.45
N SER A 465 -39.44 -69.23 28.06
CA SER A 465 -39.11 -68.86 29.44
C SER A 465 -39.12 -67.34 29.63
N GLN A 466 -39.38 -66.87 30.86
CA GLN A 466 -39.47 -65.43 31.12
C GLN A 466 -38.20 -64.67 30.71
N ASP A 467 -37.04 -65.31 30.79
CA ASP A 467 -35.76 -64.66 30.51
C ASP A 467 -35.51 -64.47 29.01
N VAL A 468 -36.08 -65.33 28.15
CA VAL A 468 -36.12 -65.11 26.70
C VAL A 468 -37.02 -63.92 26.37
N LYS A 469 -38.19 -63.80 27.02
CA LYS A 469 -39.08 -62.65 26.83
C LYS A 469 -38.42 -61.35 27.27
N LYS A 470 -37.71 -61.34 28.41
CA LYS A 470 -36.91 -60.20 28.88
C LYS A 470 -35.79 -59.85 27.89
N ALA A 471 -35.03 -60.82 27.41
CA ALA A 471 -33.93 -60.58 26.47
C ALA A 471 -34.41 -59.97 25.13
N ILE A 472 -35.49 -60.50 24.55
CA ILE A 472 -36.09 -59.95 23.31
C ILE A 472 -36.65 -58.54 23.56
N ALA A 473 -37.31 -58.31 24.70
CA ALA A 473 -37.80 -56.98 25.06
C ALA A 473 -36.66 -55.96 25.24
N SER A 474 -35.60 -56.30 25.98
CA SER A 474 -34.41 -55.44 26.15
C SER A 474 -33.73 -55.13 24.82
N LEU A 475 -33.63 -56.10 23.90
CA LEU A 475 -33.08 -55.88 22.56
C LEU A 475 -33.96 -54.94 21.72
N SER A 476 -35.29 -55.10 21.79
CA SER A 476 -36.25 -54.21 21.12
C SER A 476 -36.15 -52.77 21.64
N THR A 477 -36.12 -52.56 22.97
CA THR A 477 -35.92 -51.23 23.58
C THR A 477 -34.57 -50.62 23.22
N THR A 478 -33.52 -51.44 23.16
CA THR A 478 -32.18 -50.99 22.74
C THR A 478 -32.20 -50.50 21.30
N LEU A 479 -32.80 -51.24 20.37
CA LEU A 479 -32.91 -50.85 18.96
C LEU A 479 -33.84 -49.65 18.73
N GLN A 480 -34.91 -49.51 19.50
CA GLN A 480 -35.75 -48.29 19.50
C GLN A 480 -34.94 -47.06 19.97
N SER A 481 -34.03 -47.24 20.93
CA SER A 481 -33.12 -46.18 21.37
C SER A 481 -32.09 -45.81 20.28
N VAL A 482 -31.56 -46.80 19.56
CA VAL A 482 -30.69 -46.59 18.37
C VAL A 482 -31.44 -45.80 17.29
N GLN A 483 -32.64 -46.23 16.93
CA GLN A 483 -33.48 -45.56 15.92
C GLN A 483 -33.78 -44.11 16.33
N THR A 484 -34.19 -43.89 17.58
CA THR A 484 -34.48 -42.56 18.11
C THR A 484 -33.25 -41.65 18.09
N LEU A 485 -32.04 -42.20 18.25
CA LEU A 485 -30.78 -41.45 18.15
C LEU A 485 -30.48 -41.06 16.70
N VAL A 486 -30.65 -41.97 15.74
CA VAL A 486 -30.51 -41.68 14.31
C VAL A 486 -31.50 -40.60 13.87
N ASP A 487 -32.77 -40.75 14.21
CA ASP A 487 -33.84 -39.80 13.86
C ASP A 487 -33.63 -38.40 14.49
N ASN A 488 -33.07 -38.34 15.70
CA ASN A 488 -32.76 -37.07 16.36
C ASN A 488 -31.38 -36.49 16.00
N THR A 489 -30.51 -37.21 15.29
CA THR A 489 -29.23 -36.68 14.81
C THR A 489 -29.44 -35.49 13.85
N ASN A 490 -30.55 -35.50 13.10
CA ASN A 490 -31.01 -34.35 12.29
C ASN A 490 -31.43 -33.11 13.11
N LYS A 491 -31.48 -33.18 14.44
CA LYS A 491 -31.87 -32.05 15.33
C LYS A 491 -30.67 -31.46 16.11
N GLY A 492 -29.46 -31.93 15.85
CA GLY A 492 -28.22 -31.36 16.40
C GLY A 492 -27.34 -32.37 17.16
N LEU A 493 -26.02 -32.23 17.03
CA LEU A 493 -25.04 -33.23 17.49
C LEU A 493 -24.78 -33.23 19.02
N GLN A 494 -24.93 -32.10 19.71
CA GLN A 494 -24.59 -31.98 21.13
C GLN A 494 -25.36 -32.94 22.08
N PRO A 495 -26.70 -33.11 22.00
CA PRO A 495 -27.40 -34.07 22.86
C PRO A 495 -26.98 -35.52 22.57
N THR A 496 -26.71 -35.86 21.31
CA THR A 496 -26.28 -37.18 20.86
C THR A 496 -24.96 -37.61 21.49
N LEU A 497 -23.97 -36.70 21.56
CA LEU A 497 -22.64 -36.97 22.11
C LEU A 497 -22.68 -37.38 23.59
N LYS A 498 -23.58 -36.81 24.40
CA LYS A 498 -23.73 -37.17 25.82
C LYS A 498 -24.35 -38.56 26.05
N GLN A 499 -25.03 -39.11 25.05
CA GLN A 499 -25.76 -40.38 25.16
C GLN A 499 -24.95 -41.57 24.62
N LEU A 500 -23.96 -41.33 23.75
CA LEU A 500 -23.14 -42.37 23.12
C LEU A 500 -22.40 -43.31 24.11
N PRO A 501 -21.80 -42.83 25.24
CA PRO A 501 -21.16 -43.72 26.21
C PRO A 501 -22.15 -44.62 26.95
N VAL A 502 -23.32 -44.07 27.30
CA VAL A 502 -24.40 -44.83 27.97
C VAL A 502 -24.98 -45.88 27.02
N MET A 503 -25.13 -45.52 25.75
CA MET A 503 -25.60 -46.41 24.69
C MET A 503 -24.66 -47.59 24.45
N THR A 504 -23.35 -47.36 24.33
CA THR A 504 -22.36 -48.44 24.15
C THR A 504 -22.30 -49.37 25.37
N GLN A 505 -22.43 -48.84 26.59
CA GLN A 505 -22.53 -49.65 27.80
C GLN A 505 -23.79 -50.53 27.81
N ASN A 506 -24.95 -49.95 27.47
CA ASN A 506 -26.23 -50.68 27.38
C ASN A 506 -26.21 -51.75 26.28
N LEU A 507 -25.67 -51.44 25.09
CA LEU A 507 -25.49 -52.41 23.99
C LEU A 507 -24.62 -53.59 24.44
N ASN A 508 -23.49 -53.32 25.11
CA ASN A 508 -22.60 -54.36 25.64
C ASN A 508 -23.23 -55.20 26.78
N ALA A 509 -24.16 -54.64 27.56
CA ALA A 509 -24.91 -55.39 28.56
C ALA A 509 -25.96 -56.29 27.89
N THR A 510 -26.79 -55.73 27.00
CA THR A 510 -27.80 -56.46 26.22
C THR A 510 -27.17 -57.60 25.42
N LEU A 511 -26.01 -57.38 24.78
CA LEU A 511 -25.27 -58.41 24.05
C LEU A 511 -24.82 -59.58 24.90
N ARG A 512 -24.25 -59.31 26.09
CA ARG A 512 -23.80 -60.38 26.99
C ARG A 512 -24.97 -61.23 27.48
N ASN A 513 -26.08 -60.59 27.84
CA ASN A 513 -27.31 -61.27 28.24
C ASN A 513 -27.91 -62.07 27.07
N ALA A 514 -27.96 -61.50 25.87
CA ALA A 514 -28.45 -62.17 24.66
C ALA A 514 -27.63 -63.41 24.30
N ASN A 515 -26.29 -63.31 24.31
CA ASN A 515 -25.40 -64.43 24.02
C ASN A 515 -25.52 -65.54 25.07
N GLN A 516 -25.68 -65.21 26.35
CA GLN A 516 -25.95 -66.19 27.41
C GLN A 516 -27.29 -66.90 27.20
N THR A 517 -28.36 -66.17 26.87
CA THR A 517 -29.69 -66.73 26.60
C THR A 517 -29.68 -67.63 25.36
N VAL A 518 -28.99 -67.24 24.27
CA VAL A 518 -28.83 -68.08 23.07
C VAL A 518 -28.04 -69.34 23.37
N ALA A 519 -26.95 -69.24 24.14
CA ALA A 519 -26.14 -70.40 24.54
C ALA A 519 -26.88 -71.38 25.48
N GLN A 520 -27.87 -70.91 26.25
CA GLN A 520 -28.77 -71.76 27.03
C GLN A 520 -29.84 -72.42 26.14
N LEU A 521 -30.45 -71.65 25.24
CA LEU A 521 -31.45 -72.15 24.29
C LEU A 521 -30.90 -73.24 23.38
N SER A 522 -29.68 -73.08 22.85
CA SER A 522 -29.04 -74.06 21.96
C SER A 522 -28.73 -75.40 22.62
N ARG A 523 -28.73 -75.46 23.96
CA ARG A 523 -28.56 -76.70 24.74
C ARG A 523 -29.89 -77.37 25.10
N SER A 524 -30.96 -76.59 25.29
CA SER A 524 -32.28 -77.10 25.70
C SER A 524 -33.21 -77.43 24.53
N TYR A 525 -33.01 -76.86 23.34
CA TYR A 525 -33.92 -77.03 22.19
C TYR A 525 -33.18 -77.44 20.92
N GLY A 526 -33.58 -78.59 20.36
CA GLY A 526 -32.89 -79.22 19.24
C GLY A 526 -33.11 -78.55 17.88
N GLY A 527 -32.03 -77.98 17.33
CA GLY A 527 -31.65 -78.04 15.91
C GLY A 527 -32.47 -77.29 14.85
N ASN A 528 -33.80 -77.36 14.83
CA ASN A 528 -34.54 -77.15 13.58
C ASN A 528 -35.91 -76.42 13.69
N SER A 529 -36.11 -75.59 14.71
CA SER A 529 -37.33 -74.77 14.84
C SER A 529 -37.24 -73.46 14.06
N ASP A 530 -38.39 -72.97 13.55
CA ASP A 530 -38.48 -71.65 12.90
C ASP A 530 -38.03 -70.51 13.81
N PHE A 531 -38.29 -70.65 15.12
CA PHE A 531 -37.79 -69.74 16.14
C PHE A 531 -36.26 -69.68 16.14
N SER A 532 -35.56 -70.81 16.04
CA SER A 532 -34.09 -70.85 15.98
C SER A 532 -33.53 -70.21 14.71
N ARG A 533 -34.21 -70.38 13.57
CA ARG A 533 -33.80 -69.77 12.28
C ARG A 533 -34.00 -68.25 12.30
N ASN A 534 -35.18 -67.79 12.71
CA ASN A 534 -35.51 -66.36 12.80
C ASN A 534 -34.64 -65.65 13.86
N LEU A 535 -34.37 -66.30 15.00
CA LEU A 535 -33.45 -65.78 16.02
C LEU A 535 -32.01 -65.70 15.49
N GLY A 536 -31.54 -66.70 14.74
CA GLY A 536 -30.22 -66.68 14.09
C GLY A 536 -30.07 -65.52 13.09
N GLN A 537 -31.08 -65.30 12.24
CA GLN A 537 -31.08 -64.20 11.29
C GLN A 537 -31.07 -62.83 11.98
N VAL A 538 -31.91 -62.64 13.00
CA VAL A 538 -31.96 -61.39 13.78
C VAL A 538 -30.66 -61.15 14.55
N MET A 539 -30.03 -62.20 15.10
CA MET A 539 -28.72 -62.07 15.77
C MET A 539 -27.60 -61.72 14.79
N ALA A 540 -27.60 -62.27 13.57
CA ALA A 540 -26.65 -61.87 12.53
C ALA A 540 -26.82 -60.39 12.16
N GLN A 541 -28.04 -59.98 11.81
CA GLN A 541 -28.37 -58.59 11.47
C GLN A 541 -28.05 -57.60 12.60
N ALA A 542 -28.33 -57.99 13.85
CA ALA A 542 -27.96 -57.18 15.02
C ALA A 542 -26.45 -57.08 15.17
N ASN A 543 -25.70 -58.19 15.03
CA ASN A 543 -24.25 -58.21 15.18
C ASN A 543 -23.52 -57.38 14.11
N ASP A 544 -24.03 -57.35 12.88
CA ASP A 544 -23.48 -56.52 11.79
C ASP A 544 -23.74 -55.03 12.02
N ALA A 545 -24.96 -54.67 12.47
CA ALA A 545 -25.28 -53.30 12.89
C ALA A 545 -24.43 -52.87 14.11
N LEU A 546 -24.23 -53.76 15.08
CA LEU A 546 -23.41 -53.53 16.27
C LEU A 546 -21.92 -53.35 15.93
N ARG A 547 -21.39 -54.13 14.99
CA ARG A 547 -20.03 -53.96 14.48
C ARG A 547 -19.88 -52.57 13.85
N SER A 548 -20.83 -52.17 13.00
CA SER A 548 -20.84 -50.85 12.36
C SER A 548 -20.91 -49.69 13.36
N VAL A 549 -21.77 -49.80 14.39
CA VAL A 549 -21.89 -48.81 15.47
C VAL A 549 -20.63 -48.76 16.35
N LYS A 550 -20.01 -49.92 16.61
CA LYS A 550 -18.75 -49.98 17.38
C LYS A 550 -17.58 -49.41 16.59
N GLU A 551 -17.44 -49.72 15.32
CA GLU A 551 -16.39 -49.16 14.45
C GLU A 551 -16.50 -47.62 14.38
N LEU A 552 -17.73 -47.09 14.33
CA LEU A 552 -17.98 -45.65 14.43
C LEU A 552 -17.60 -45.09 15.81
N ALA A 553 -17.98 -45.75 16.90
CA ALA A 553 -17.67 -45.30 18.26
C ALA A 553 -16.16 -45.33 18.56
N ASP A 554 -15.48 -46.45 18.26
CA ASP A 554 -14.03 -46.62 18.44
C ASP A 554 -13.25 -45.63 17.55
N TYR A 555 -13.79 -45.25 16.38
CA TYR A 555 -13.21 -44.20 15.53
C TYR A 555 -13.37 -42.81 16.14
N LEU A 556 -14.56 -42.45 16.62
CA LEU A 556 -14.83 -41.13 17.22
C LEU A 556 -14.13 -40.92 18.56
N ASP A 557 -13.91 -41.98 19.34
CA ASP A 557 -13.14 -41.95 20.60
C ASP A 557 -11.64 -41.71 20.36
N ARG A 558 -11.11 -42.25 19.26
CA ARG A 558 -9.70 -42.04 18.83
C ARG A 558 -9.47 -40.73 18.07
N HIS A 559 -10.50 -40.21 17.41
CA HIS A 559 -10.46 -39.01 16.58
C HIS A 559 -11.57 -38.02 16.97
N PRO A 560 -11.55 -37.45 18.19
CA PRO A 560 -12.52 -36.42 18.59
C PRO A 560 -12.48 -35.19 17.68
N GLU A 561 -11.35 -34.90 17.03
CA GLU A 561 -11.19 -33.86 16.02
C GLU A 561 -12.04 -34.11 14.77
N ALA A 562 -12.35 -35.37 14.43
CA ALA A 562 -13.18 -35.69 13.27
C ALA A 562 -14.65 -35.25 13.42
N LEU A 563 -15.08 -34.91 14.63
CA LEU A 563 -16.39 -34.31 14.92
C LEU A 563 -16.48 -32.83 14.49
N LEU A 564 -15.34 -32.15 14.33
CA LEU A 564 -15.24 -30.74 13.93
C LEU A 564 -14.60 -30.55 12.56
N LEU A 565 -13.67 -31.44 12.20
CA LEU A 565 -12.80 -31.35 11.01
C LEU A 565 -13.04 -32.47 9.98
N GLY A 566 -14.02 -33.35 10.21
CA GLY A 566 -14.25 -34.53 9.38
C GLY A 566 -13.10 -35.53 9.41
N ARG A 567 -13.18 -36.58 8.59
CA ARG A 567 -12.14 -37.61 8.54
C ARG A 567 -10.90 -37.11 7.79
N THR A 568 -9.83 -36.80 8.52
CA THR A 568 -8.49 -36.65 7.95
C THR A 568 -7.97 -38.01 7.47
N GLY A 569 -7.57 -38.07 6.20
CA GLY A 569 -7.10 -39.31 5.57
C GLY A 569 -5.65 -39.63 5.93
N HIS A 570 -5.41 -40.22 7.11
CA HIS A 570 -4.11 -40.86 7.36
C HIS A 570 -4.01 -42.20 6.64
N ALA A 571 -3.20 -42.22 5.57
CA ALA A 571 -2.70 -43.45 4.97
C ALA A 571 -1.72 -44.11 5.95
N THR A 572 -2.17 -45.16 6.63
CA THR A 572 -1.31 -46.02 7.45
C THR A 572 -0.61 -47.03 6.55
N GLY A 573 0.72 -46.94 6.48
CA GLY A 573 1.55 -47.99 5.88
C GLY A 573 1.86 -49.12 6.86
N GLY A 574 2.12 -50.31 6.34
CA GLY A 574 2.44 -51.52 7.10
C GLY A 574 1.25 -52.51 7.18
N GLN A 575 1.33 -53.75 6.68
CA GLN A 575 2.45 -54.46 6.03
C GLN A 575 1.98 -55.10 4.71
#